data_AF-A0A350QYS6-F1
#
_entry.id   AF-A0A350QYS6-F1
#
_cell.length_a   1.000
_cell.length_b   1.000
_cell.length_c   1.000
_cell.angle_alpha   90.00
_cell.angle_beta   90.00
_cell.angle_gamma   90.00
#
_symmetry.space_group_name_H-M   'P 1'
#
loop_
_entity.id
_entity.type
_entity.pdbx_description
1 polymer ?
#
loop_
_entity_poly.entity_id
_entity_poly.type
_entity_poly.pdbx_seq_one_letter_code
_entity_poly.pdbx_strand_id
1 'polypeptide(L)'
;MALGNFDQGPVVASLSGLDSGETYFYRFSSTNPAGTDWSGPGSFTTLSFDQGTLRFDTGENELDTTAGLYWNKGAGEFKVMDANFSTVNYLAPDGTSWMITKANFHFPSDFYLGPNLTGVLLEGVNALSISSDGNVTLAKSLYGSPAPGAPHVSNGTLLDGYDAYYGDDSGKGHRLGRGALGGFGGGQGPGKGRSLGSNSAGGLSGGGGSYAGEGGPGASGPGGIRYGSGGLGILMGGSGGGLGNLGEAAAGGGAIEIISAGRLSIEPGVVVSMNGGAVIVNPNQGAYYSGGSGSGGAIRLVAQSISNKGTLQARGGDSSGMDAREPGVRFLSNAGGAGGGGRIAFLVDGQLDQGSVNVDGGRANGDGMAGMMGSVFIGPKSPSSPVDLNLTDGTLVFDTAGAWTHTSGARGKGTVSRSVFSESGSSFGYGVCTFSFGHLDLGPGVSVVVRGSNSMVLQVDGNATLSTKVAADGQSGLQGIYSGIPGAGGWPSGRGLRDTENNGNLHPALDGQGPGGGRGYETGKSNGGGSHAGVGSGGMNLGVPGVTYGDAKITHLIGGSGG
;
A
#
# COMPACT_ATOMS: atom_id res chain seq x y z
N MET A 1 -30.97 10.18 -38.03
CA MET A 1 -31.93 10.19 -36.90
C MET A 1 -33.02 11.20 -37.21
N ALA A 2 -34.29 10.87 -37.01
CA ALA A 2 -35.41 11.82 -37.09
C ALA A 2 -35.88 12.12 -35.67
N LEU A 3 -35.87 13.40 -35.28
CA LEU A 3 -36.21 13.80 -33.91
C LEU A 3 -37.73 13.95 -33.70
N GLY A 4 -38.51 14.08 -34.77
CA GLY A 4 -39.96 14.32 -34.71
C GLY A 4 -40.33 15.79 -34.88
N ASN A 5 -41.56 16.14 -34.53
CA ASN A 5 -42.09 17.50 -34.61
C ASN A 5 -41.92 18.22 -33.28
N PHE A 6 -41.43 19.45 -33.32
CA PHE A 6 -41.23 20.29 -32.16
C PHE A 6 -41.76 21.70 -32.43
N ASP A 7 -42.31 22.32 -31.40
CA ASP A 7 -42.55 23.76 -31.38
C ASP A 7 -41.22 24.52 -31.26
N GLN A 8 -41.26 25.84 -31.46
CA GLN A 8 -40.08 26.69 -31.36
C GLN A 8 -39.48 26.64 -29.95
N GLY A 9 -38.20 26.25 -29.85
CA GLY A 9 -37.49 26.16 -28.57
C GLY A 9 -36.28 25.23 -28.61
N PRO A 10 -35.57 25.05 -27.48
CA PRO A 10 -34.47 24.11 -27.37
C PRO A 10 -34.97 22.65 -27.52
N VAL A 11 -34.34 21.90 -28.44
CA VAL A 11 -34.63 20.48 -28.67
C VAL A 11 -33.48 19.66 -28.11
N VAL A 12 -33.78 18.73 -27.21
CA VAL A 12 -32.80 17.80 -26.64
C VAL A 12 -32.83 16.49 -27.43
N ALA A 13 -31.67 16.05 -27.90
CA ALA A 13 -31.50 14.79 -28.62
C ALA A 13 -30.32 14.00 -28.03
N SER A 14 -30.49 12.70 -27.87
CA SER A 14 -29.43 11.79 -27.42
C SER A 14 -28.96 10.93 -28.59
N LEU A 15 -27.65 10.91 -28.80
CA LEU A 15 -26.98 10.02 -29.76
C LEU A 15 -26.36 8.86 -29.00
N SER A 16 -26.56 7.65 -29.49
CA SER A 16 -26.04 6.40 -28.91
C SER A 16 -25.34 5.56 -29.98
N GLY A 17 -24.49 4.62 -29.56
CA GLY A 17 -23.75 3.76 -30.49
C GLY A 17 -22.65 4.49 -31.25
N LEU A 18 -22.08 5.54 -30.63
CA LEU A 18 -20.91 6.23 -31.15
C LEU A 18 -19.65 5.51 -30.67
N ASP A 19 -18.64 5.47 -31.52
CA ASP A 19 -17.33 4.92 -31.21
C ASP A 19 -16.57 5.87 -30.31
N SER A 20 -15.80 5.31 -29.38
CA SER A 20 -15.00 6.07 -28.41
C SER A 20 -13.74 6.66 -29.06
N GLY A 21 -13.43 7.92 -28.72
CA GLY A 21 -12.28 8.67 -29.24
C GLY A 21 -12.41 9.13 -30.70
N GLU A 22 -13.61 9.05 -31.28
CA GLU A 22 -13.86 9.38 -32.68
C GLU A 22 -14.50 10.76 -32.84
N THR A 23 -14.14 11.44 -33.94
CA THR A 23 -14.71 12.74 -34.28
C THR A 23 -15.89 12.57 -35.23
N TYR A 24 -17.06 13.00 -34.81
CA TYR A 24 -18.28 12.98 -35.60
C TYR A 24 -18.63 14.37 -36.10
N PHE A 25 -19.19 14.42 -37.30
CA PHE A 25 -19.72 15.63 -37.92
C PHE A 25 -21.25 15.52 -37.98
N TYR A 26 -21.95 16.61 -37.67
CA TYR A 26 -23.40 16.64 -37.66
C TYR A 26 -23.93 17.93 -38.29
N ARG A 27 -25.19 17.87 -38.71
CA ARG A 27 -26.00 19.02 -39.15
C ARG A 27 -27.47 18.70 -38.91
N PHE A 28 -28.27 19.73 -38.70
CA PHE A 28 -29.72 19.61 -38.47
C PHE A 28 -30.48 19.98 -39.74
N SER A 29 -31.54 19.24 -40.04
CA SER A 29 -32.52 19.59 -41.08
C SER A 29 -33.84 19.90 -40.38
N SER A 30 -34.45 21.02 -40.72
CA SER A 30 -35.79 21.38 -40.23
C SER A 30 -36.72 21.63 -41.41
N THR A 31 -37.95 21.15 -41.30
CA THR A 31 -38.98 21.29 -42.34
C THR A 31 -40.22 21.90 -41.73
N ASN A 32 -40.74 22.96 -42.35
CA ASN A 32 -42.00 23.60 -42.01
C ASN A 32 -42.82 23.87 -43.30
N PRO A 33 -44.04 24.43 -43.22
CA PRO A 33 -44.84 24.73 -44.42
C PRO A 33 -44.19 25.69 -45.43
N ALA A 34 -43.18 26.47 -45.02
CA ALA A 34 -42.43 27.38 -45.89
C ALA A 34 -41.22 26.73 -46.58
N GLY A 35 -40.81 25.52 -46.17
CA GLY A 35 -39.72 24.78 -46.80
C GLY A 35 -38.89 23.93 -45.85
N THR A 36 -37.81 23.36 -46.38
CA THR A 36 -36.77 22.66 -45.61
C THR A 36 -35.49 23.46 -45.66
N ASP A 37 -34.83 23.60 -44.51
CA ASP A 37 -33.51 24.23 -44.42
C ASP A 37 -32.56 23.44 -43.51
N TRP A 38 -31.26 23.63 -43.72
CA TRP A 38 -30.19 22.94 -42.98
C TRP A 38 -29.35 23.91 -42.15
N SER A 39 -28.93 23.47 -40.97
CA SER A 39 -27.92 24.18 -40.19
C SER A 39 -26.53 24.12 -40.87
N GLY A 40 -25.63 24.99 -40.43
CA GLY A 40 -24.20 24.80 -40.67
C GLY A 40 -23.69 23.47 -40.08
N PRO A 41 -22.56 22.94 -40.58
CA PRO A 41 -21.94 21.74 -40.04
C PRO A 41 -21.32 22.02 -38.67
N GLY A 42 -21.53 21.11 -37.72
CA GLY A 42 -20.84 21.05 -36.45
C GLY A 42 -20.02 19.76 -36.34
N SER A 43 -19.12 19.71 -35.36
CA SER A 43 -18.41 18.49 -34.99
C SER A 43 -18.27 18.37 -33.48
N PHE A 44 -18.04 17.14 -33.02
CA PHE A 44 -17.64 16.83 -31.66
C PHE A 44 -16.80 15.56 -31.65
N THR A 45 -15.96 15.40 -30.64
CA THR A 45 -15.16 14.19 -30.42
C THR A 45 -15.69 13.49 -29.17
N THR A 46 -15.93 12.18 -29.27
CA THR A 46 -16.33 11.38 -28.10
C THR A 46 -15.16 11.19 -27.15
N LEU A 47 -15.45 10.92 -25.88
CA LEU A 47 -14.41 10.59 -24.90
C LEU A 47 -13.68 9.31 -25.34
N SER A 48 -12.34 9.31 -25.21
CA SER A 48 -11.52 8.10 -25.37
C SER A 48 -11.75 7.12 -24.23
N PHE A 49 -11.45 5.84 -24.47
CA PHE A 49 -11.44 4.78 -23.47
C PHE A 49 -12.80 4.45 -22.83
N ASP A 50 -13.87 4.46 -23.63
CA ASP A 50 -15.19 3.97 -23.22
C ASP A 50 -15.61 2.70 -23.96
N GLN A 51 -14.73 2.06 -24.73
CA GLN A 51 -15.08 0.84 -25.47
C GLN A 51 -13.89 -0.11 -25.56
N GLY A 52 -14.18 -1.41 -25.59
CA GLY A 52 -13.15 -2.45 -25.72
C GLY A 52 -12.30 -2.64 -24.46
N THR A 53 -11.11 -3.20 -24.62
CA THR A 53 -10.21 -3.53 -23.50
C THR A 53 -8.99 -2.62 -23.51
N LEU A 54 -8.67 -2.05 -22.35
CA LEU A 54 -7.40 -1.36 -22.11
C LEU A 54 -6.43 -2.25 -21.35
N ARG A 55 -5.14 -2.17 -21.71
CA ARG A 55 -4.08 -2.90 -21.02
C ARG A 55 -2.93 -1.95 -20.71
N PHE A 56 -2.65 -1.77 -19.42
CA PHE A 56 -1.48 -1.07 -18.92
C PHE A 56 -0.39 -2.12 -18.65
N ASP A 57 0.65 -2.08 -19.48
CA ASP A 57 1.82 -2.93 -19.33
C ASP A 57 2.95 -2.14 -18.68
N THR A 58 3.27 -2.51 -17.44
CA THR A 58 4.34 -1.88 -16.66
C THR A 58 5.71 -2.51 -16.91
N GLY A 59 5.82 -3.45 -17.86
CA GLY A 59 7.07 -4.09 -18.27
C GLY A 59 7.53 -5.22 -17.34
N GLU A 60 8.48 -6.02 -17.83
CA GLU A 60 9.07 -7.14 -17.08
C GLU A 60 10.26 -6.73 -16.19
N ASN A 61 10.83 -5.55 -16.45
CA ASN A 61 11.92 -4.93 -15.70
C ASN A 61 11.99 -3.42 -16.03
N GLU A 62 13.00 -2.71 -15.52
CA GLU A 62 13.20 -1.28 -15.69
C GLU A 62 13.74 -0.84 -17.07
N LEU A 63 14.10 -1.79 -17.94
CA LEU A 63 14.68 -1.55 -19.27
C LEU A 63 13.73 -1.98 -20.41
N ASP A 64 12.52 -2.41 -20.08
CA ASP A 64 11.57 -2.95 -21.05
C ASP A 64 11.06 -1.88 -22.02
N THR A 65 11.48 -1.94 -23.28
CA THR A 65 11.06 -1.00 -24.32
C THR A 65 9.70 -1.33 -24.93
N THR A 66 9.16 -2.51 -24.62
CA THR A 66 7.85 -2.94 -25.12
C THR A 66 6.72 -2.46 -24.21
N ALA A 67 6.98 -2.20 -22.93
CA ALA A 67 6.01 -1.66 -21.98
C ALA A 67 5.23 -0.43 -22.51
N GLY A 68 3.94 -0.33 -22.17
CA GLY A 68 3.07 0.69 -22.73
C GLY A 68 1.59 0.55 -22.38
N LEU A 69 0.81 1.52 -22.85
CA LEU A 69 -0.64 1.46 -22.83
C LEU A 69 -1.14 0.93 -24.17
N TYR A 70 -1.98 -0.08 -24.13
CA TYR A 70 -2.55 -0.73 -25.29
C TYR A 70 -4.08 -0.66 -25.26
N TRP A 71 -4.68 -0.54 -26.44
CA TRP A 71 -6.13 -0.48 -26.59
C TRP A 71 -6.61 -1.42 -27.70
N ASN A 72 -7.60 -2.25 -27.38
CA ASN A 72 -8.27 -3.11 -28.35
C ASN A 72 -9.75 -2.74 -28.44
N LYS A 73 -10.14 -2.11 -29.55
CA LYS A 73 -11.53 -1.72 -29.86
C LYS A 73 -12.36 -2.84 -30.52
N GLY A 74 -11.84 -4.07 -30.60
CA GLY A 74 -12.46 -5.21 -31.27
C GLY A 74 -11.88 -5.55 -32.64
N ALA A 75 -11.02 -4.69 -33.21
CA ALA A 75 -10.33 -4.91 -34.49
C ALA A 75 -8.85 -5.31 -34.33
N GLY A 76 -8.40 -5.59 -33.11
CA GLY A 76 -7.00 -5.84 -32.76
C GLY A 76 -6.47 -4.83 -31.74
N GLU A 77 -5.44 -5.24 -31.01
CA GLU A 77 -4.76 -4.38 -30.03
C GLU A 77 -3.73 -3.48 -30.73
N PHE A 78 -3.70 -2.20 -30.38
CA PHE A 78 -2.67 -1.25 -30.82
C PHE A 78 -2.10 -0.49 -29.62
N LYS A 79 -0.83 -0.05 -29.74
CA LYS A 79 -0.15 0.73 -28.71
C LYS A 79 -0.61 2.20 -28.77
N VAL A 80 -1.05 2.73 -27.64
CA VAL A 80 -1.48 4.12 -27.47
C VAL A 80 -0.30 5.02 -27.08
N MET A 81 0.54 4.54 -26.15
CA MET A 81 1.73 5.25 -25.69
C MET A 81 2.74 4.31 -25.04
N ASP A 82 4.00 4.73 -24.98
CA ASP A 82 5.08 4.03 -24.26
C ASP A 82 5.03 4.31 -22.75
N ALA A 83 5.51 3.36 -21.95
CA ALA A 83 5.73 3.58 -20.53
C ALA A 83 7.03 4.35 -20.28
N ASN A 84 7.00 5.35 -19.39
CA ASN A 84 8.21 6.05 -18.96
C ASN A 84 8.65 5.60 -17.56
N PHE A 85 9.85 5.04 -17.42
CA PHE A 85 10.33 4.50 -16.16
C PHE A 85 11.09 5.50 -15.29
N SER A 86 10.81 5.46 -13.99
CA SER A 86 11.58 6.16 -12.96
C SER A 86 11.95 5.18 -11.85
N THR A 87 13.24 5.15 -11.47
CA THR A 87 13.76 4.20 -10.47
C THR A 87 14.42 4.92 -9.30
N VAL A 88 14.21 4.42 -8.09
CA VAL A 88 14.81 4.91 -6.85
C VAL A 88 15.34 3.76 -6.00
N ASN A 89 16.44 3.99 -5.29
CA ASN A 89 16.91 3.03 -4.29
C ASN A 89 16.25 3.29 -2.94
N TYR A 90 15.61 2.26 -2.38
CA TYR A 90 14.96 2.28 -1.08
C TYR A 90 15.76 1.46 -0.06
N LEU A 91 16.22 2.13 1.01
CA LEU A 91 16.79 1.44 2.17
C LEU A 91 15.68 1.14 3.18
N ALA A 92 15.49 -0.14 3.45
CA ALA A 92 14.51 -0.65 4.40
C ALA A 92 14.97 -0.47 5.86
N PRO A 93 14.05 -0.57 6.83
CA PRO A 93 14.37 -0.43 8.25
C PRO A 93 15.41 -1.46 8.75
N ASP A 94 15.43 -2.67 8.19
CA ASP A 94 16.43 -3.70 8.51
C ASP A 94 17.79 -3.52 7.81
N GLY A 95 17.98 -2.41 7.08
CA GLY A 95 19.19 -2.12 6.33
C GLY A 95 19.29 -2.79 4.95
N THR A 96 18.28 -3.56 4.53
CA THR A 96 18.23 -4.10 3.16
C THR A 96 17.93 -3.01 2.13
N SER A 97 18.49 -3.11 0.93
CA SER A 97 18.34 -2.12 -0.14
C SER A 97 17.55 -2.69 -1.32
N TRP A 98 16.63 -1.91 -1.87
CA TRP A 98 15.69 -2.35 -2.90
C TRP A 98 15.56 -1.30 -4.00
N MET A 99 15.75 -1.71 -5.26
CA MET A 99 15.50 -0.86 -6.41
C MET A 99 14.00 -0.87 -6.72
N ILE A 100 13.37 0.30 -6.65
CA ILE A 100 11.94 0.47 -6.87
C ILE A 100 11.74 1.24 -8.15
N THR A 101 11.05 0.62 -9.11
CA THR A 101 10.77 1.19 -10.43
C THR A 101 9.27 1.45 -10.58
N LYS A 102 8.96 2.57 -11.23
CA LYS A 102 7.60 3.04 -11.51
C LYS A 102 7.45 3.34 -13.00
N ALA A 103 6.42 2.77 -13.62
CA ALA A 103 5.98 3.05 -14.99
C ALA A 103 5.00 4.23 -14.99
N ASN A 104 5.33 5.28 -15.75
CA ASN A 104 4.55 6.51 -15.81
C ASN A 104 3.83 6.62 -17.16
N PHE A 105 2.51 6.83 -17.08
CA PHE A 105 1.64 7.14 -18.20
C PHE A 105 1.09 8.55 -18.00
N HIS A 106 1.38 9.44 -18.94
CA HIS A 106 1.05 10.86 -18.84
C HIS A 106 0.07 11.29 -19.94
N PHE A 107 -1.01 11.94 -19.51
CA PHE A 107 -2.06 12.47 -20.37
C PHE A 107 -2.08 13.99 -20.30
N PRO A 108 -1.94 14.70 -21.44
CA PRO A 108 -1.90 16.17 -21.47
C PRO A 108 -3.29 16.82 -21.29
N SER A 109 -4.34 16.02 -21.13
CA SER A 109 -5.73 16.43 -20.96
C SER A 109 -6.43 15.49 -19.98
N ASP A 110 -7.74 15.66 -19.81
CA ASP A 110 -8.58 14.77 -19.02
C ASP A 110 -8.36 13.29 -19.39
N PHE A 111 -8.27 12.44 -18.37
CA PHE A 111 -8.20 10.98 -18.51
C PHE A 111 -9.50 10.36 -18.01
N TYR A 112 -10.16 9.62 -18.90
CA TYR A 112 -11.42 8.95 -18.62
C TYR A 112 -11.23 7.43 -18.75
N LEU A 113 -11.78 6.68 -17.81
CA LEU A 113 -11.85 5.23 -17.85
C LEU A 113 -13.33 4.83 -17.83
N GLY A 114 -13.92 4.66 -19.00
CA GLY A 114 -15.37 4.60 -19.16
C GLY A 114 -16.01 3.27 -18.73
N PRO A 115 -17.29 3.30 -18.31
CA PRO A 115 -17.97 2.11 -17.80
C PRO A 115 -18.22 1.05 -18.88
N ASN A 116 -18.28 1.46 -20.16
CA ASN A 116 -18.57 0.60 -21.30
C ASN A 116 -17.32 -0.16 -21.81
N LEU A 117 -16.14 0.05 -21.21
CA LEU A 117 -14.98 -0.82 -21.41
C LEU A 117 -15.34 -2.26 -21.07
N THR A 118 -14.91 -3.22 -21.88
CA THR A 118 -15.05 -4.65 -21.56
C THR A 118 -14.13 -5.05 -20.41
N GLY A 119 -12.94 -4.43 -20.32
CA GLY A 119 -12.00 -4.70 -19.24
C GLY A 119 -10.84 -3.71 -19.20
N VAL A 120 -10.18 -3.67 -18.04
CA VAL A 120 -8.91 -2.96 -17.84
C VAL A 120 -7.93 -3.95 -17.22
N LEU A 121 -6.88 -4.26 -17.96
CA LEU A 121 -5.85 -5.20 -17.57
C LEU A 121 -4.64 -4.43 -17.07
N LEU A 122 -4.13 -4.79 -15.90
CA LEU A 122 -2.91 -4.22 -15.33
C LEU A 122 -1.88 -5.35 -15.23
N GLU A 123 -0.78 -5.21 -15.95
CA GLU A 123 0.26 -6.25 -16.08
C GLU A 123 1.66 -5.66 -15.89
N GLY A 124 2.65 -6.54 -15.80
CA GLY A 124 4.04 -6.19 -15.53
C GLY A 124 4.39 -6.08 -14.04
N VAL A 125 5.66 -5.80 -13.77
CA VAL A 125 6.26 -5.89 -12.43
C VAL A 125 6.48 -4.54 -11.77
N ASN A 126 6.42 -3.43 -12.51
CA ASN A 126 6.75 -2.10 -11.99
C ASN A 126 5.51 -1.36 -11.47
N ALA A 127 5.65 -0.48 -10.49
CA ALA A 127 4.51 0.28 -9.95
C ALA A 127 3.83 1.14 -11.04
N LEU A 128 2.50 1.27 -10.99
CA LEU A 128 1.74 1.99 -12.01
C LEU A 128 1.48 3.44 -11.59
N SER A 129 1.84 4.39 -12.45
CA SER A 129 1.53 5.82 -12.30
C SER A 129 0.74 6.32 -13.49
N ILE A 130 -0.46 6.83 -13.23
CA ILE A 130 -1.30 7.52 -14.21
C ILE A 130 -1.35 8.98 -13.82
N SER A 131 -0.96 9.87 -14.74
CA SER A 131 -0.97 11.32 -14.52
C SER A 131 -1.73 12.04 -15.62
N SER A 132 -2.56 13.02 -15.25
CA SER A 132 -3.31 13.86 -16.16
C SER A 132 -3.19 15.33 -15.78
N ASP A 133 -2.93 16.18 -16.78
CA ASP A 133 -2.94 17.65 -16.66
C ASP A 133 -4.37 18.22 -16.52
N GLY A 134 -5.38 17.38 -16.67
CA GLY A 134 -6.78 17.70 -16.47
C GLY A 134 -7.40 16.94 -15.31
N ASN A 135 -8.67 16.56 -15.48
CA ASN A 135 -9.43 15.73 -14.57
C ASN A 135 -9.17 14.24 -14.83
N VAL A 136 -9.28 13.43 -13.79
CA VAL A 136 -9.31 11.96 -13.91
C VAL A 136 -10.66 11.46 -13.47
N THR A 137 -11.31 10.64 -14.30
CA THR A 137 -12.58 9.98 -13.95
C THR A 137 -12.47 8.49 -14.16
N LEU A 138 -12.62 7.73 -13.08
CA LEU A 138 -12.67 6.27 -13.08
C LEU A 138 -14.12 5.82 -12.99
N ALA A 139 -14.64 5.28 -14.10
CA ALA A 139 -15.94 4.61 -14.16
C ALA A 139 -15.82 3.09 -14.40
N LYS A 140 -14.58 2.56 -14.40
CA LYS A 140 -14.27 1.13 -14.45
C LYS A 140 -13.31 0.74 -13.33
N SER A 141 -13.46 -0.47 -12.80
CA SER A 141 -12.61 -1.00 -11.73
C SER A 141 -11.19 -1.31 -12.21
N LEU A 142 -10.24 -1.18 -11.29
CA LEU A 142 -8.83 -1.44 -11.47
C LEU A 142 -8.39 -2.49 -10.45
N TYR A 143 -7.91 -3.64 -10.92
CA TYR A 143 -7.43 -4.73 -10.07
C TYR A 143 -5.95 -4.96 -10.33
N GLY A 144 -5.11 -4.78 -9.32
CA GLY A 144 -3.66 -4.98 -9.43
C GLY A 144 -3.19 -6.42 -9.23
N SER A 145 -4.12 -7.37 -9.19
CA SER A 145 -3.85 -8.79 -9.02
C SER A 145 -4.18 -9.51 -10.33
N PRO A 146 -3.22 -9.70 -11.24
CA PRO A 146 -3.47 -10.36 -12.52
C PRO A 146 -3.94 -11.81 -12.29
N ALA A 147 -4.79 -12.32 -13.18
CA ALA A 147 -5.29 -13.70 -13.11
C ALA A 147 -4.45 -14.63 -13.99
N PRO A 148 -4.14 -15.88 -13.55
CA PRO A 148 -3.56 -16.89 -14.43
C PRO A 148 -4.58 -17.33 -15.50
N GLY A 149 -4.07 -17.82 -16.63
CA GLY A 149 -4.91 -18.32 -17.72
C GLY A 149 -5.83 -19.49 -17.30
N ALA A 150 -5.38 -20.33 -16.38
CA ALA A 150 -6.24 -21.25 -15.64
C ALA A 150 -5.89 -21.15 -14.14
N PRO A 151 -6.78 -20.69 -13.26
CA PRO A 151 -6.52 -20.72 -11.82
C PRO A 151 -6.96 -22.07 -11.20
N HIS A 152 -6.30 -22.50 -10.11
CA HIS A 152 -6.75 -23.66 -9.32
C HIS A 152 -8.11 -23.46 -8.65
N VAL A 153 -8.46 -22.21 -8.33
CA VAL A 153 -9.75 -21.82 -7.74
C VAL A 153 -10.39 -20.70 -8.55
N SER A 154 -11.72 -20.59 -8.53
CA SER A 154 -12.40 -19.48 -9.18
C SER A 154 -11.91 -18.14 -8.61
N ASN A 155 -11.57 -17.19 -9.49
CA ASN A 155 -10.98 -15.90 -9.12
C ASN A 155 -9.64 -15.98 -8.37
N GLY A 156 -8.87 -17.06 -8.60
CA GLY A 156 -7.46 -17.11 -8.22
C GLY A 156 -6.64 -16.07 -9.00
N THR A 157 -5.58 -15.58 -8.40
CA THR A 157 -4.67 -14.56 -8.96
C THR A 157 -3.25 -15.09 -9.01
N LEU A 158 -2.38 -14.42 -9.77
CA LEU A 158 -0.94 -14.70 -9.80
C LEU A 158 -0.26 -14.33 -8.47
N LEU A 159 -0.89 -13.51 -7.63
CA LEU A 159 -0.37 -13.18 -6.32
C LEU A 159 -0.54 -14.33 -5.32
N ASP A 160 -1.52 -15.21 -5.56
CA ASP A 160 -1.81 -16.33 -4.68
C ASP A 160 -0.70 -17.40 -4.79
N GLY A 161 -0.31 -17.95 -3.64
CA GLY A 161 0.50 -19.17 -3.59
C GLY A 161 -0.40 -20.40 -3.57
N TYR A 162 0.12 -21.55 -3.99
CA TYR A 162 -0.61 -22.82 -3.92
C TYR A 162 0.25 -23.87 -3.21
N ASP A 163 -0.36 -24.61 -2.30
CA ASP A 163 0.29 -25.72 -1.61
C ASP A 163 0.66 -26.88 -2.57
N ALA A 164 1.65 -27.70 -2.21
CA ALA A 164 2.23 -28.80 -3.01
C ALA A 164 1.25 -29.87 -3.45
N TYR A 165 0.13 -29.98 -2.76
CA TYR A 165 -0.87 -31.00 -3.04
C TYR A 165 -1.88 -30.55 -4.08
N TYR A 166 -1.81 -29.29 -4.53
CA TYR A 166 -2.20 -28.99 -5.89
C TYR A 166 -1.15 -29.60 -6.82
N GLY A 167 -1.58 -30.31 -7.87
CA GLY A 167 -0.62 -30.77 -8.87
C GLY A 167 0.12 -29.57 -9.42
N ASP A 168 1.47 -29.63 -9.45
CA ASP A 168 2.36 -28.64 -10.05
C ASP A 168 2.13 -28.60 -11.58
N ASP A 169 0.97 -28.09 -11.98
CA ASP A 169 0.53 -27.89 -13.35
C ASP A 169 0.93 -26.47 -13.73
N SER A 170 1.88 -26.36 -14.66
CA SER A 170 2.41 -25.07 -15.11
C SER A 170 1.36 -24.14 -15.71
N GLY A 171 0.18 -24.66 -16.07
CA GLY A 171 -0.97 -23.89 -16.52
C GLY A 171 -1.88 -23.39 -15.40
N LYS A 172 -1.79 -23.91 -14.16
CA LYS A 172 -2.84 -23.74 -13.12
C LYS A 172 -2.59 -22.74 -11.99
N GLY A 173 -1.60 -21.85 -12.13
CA GLY A 173 -1.19 -20.91 -11.08
C GLY A 173 0.22 -21.25 -10.60
N HIS A 174 0.72 -20.51 -9.61
CA HIS A 174 2.11 -20.66 -9.15
C HIS A 174 2.17 -21.01 -7.68
N ARG A 175 2.89 -22.08 -7.36
CA ARG A 175 3.21 -22.46 -6.00
C ARG A 175 3.68 -21.28 -5.15
N LEU A 176 4.60 -20.50 -5.73
CA LEU A 176 5.07 -19.24 -5.18
C LEU A 176 4.34 -18.09 -5.89
N GLY A 177 3.57 -17.31 -5.13
CA GLY A 177 2.90 -16.12 -5.64
C GLY A 177 3.90 -15.16 -6.30
N ARG A 178 3.53 -14.66 -7.47
CA ARG A 178 4.33 -13.74 -8.28
C ARG A 178 3.89 -12.30 -7.99
N GLY A 179 4.84 -11.45 -7.59
CA GLY A 179 4.58 -10.02 -7.43
C GLY A 179 4.19 -9.36 -8.75
N ALA A 180 3.33 -8.35 -8.69
CA ALA A 180 2.89 -7.56 -9.83
C ALA A 180 2.78 -6.08 -9.44
N LEU A 181 2.92 -5.20 -10.43
CA LEU A 181 2.74 -3.75 -10.29
C LEU A 181 3.51 -3.14 -9.10
N GLY A 182 4.77 -3.53 -8.89
CA GLY A 182 5.62 -3.05 -7.79
C GLY A 182 5.42 -3.76 -6.45
N GLY A 183 4.55 -4.77 -6.37
CA GLY A 183 4.45 -5.71 -5.26
C GLY A 183 5.53 -6.80 -5.35
N PHE A 184 5.97 -7.32 -4.21
CA PHE A 184 7.03 -8.35 -4.15
C PHE A 184 6.45 -9.77 -4.16
N GLY A 185 7.19 -10.71 -4.76
CA GLY A 185 6.83 -12.13 -4.78
C GLY A 185 6.85 -12.79 -3.40
N GLY A 186 6.30 -14.01 -3.31
CA GLY A 186 6.39 -14.83 -2.11
C GLY A 186 7.84 -15.01 -1.65
N GLY A 187 8.10 -14.87 -0.34
CA GLY A 187 9.44 -14.92 0.23
C GLY A 187 10.35 -13.73 -0.12
N GLN A 188 9.79 -12.65 -0.69
CA GLN A 188 10.52 -11.46 -1.13
C GLN A 188 9.92 -10.16 -0.60
N GLY A 189 10.74 -9.10 -0.65
CA GLY A 189 10.38 -7.75 -0.22
C GLY A 189 10.96 -7.34 1.14
N PRO A 190 10.96 -6.03 1.44
CA PRO A 190 11.51 -5.49 2.69
C PRO A 190 10.81 -6.02 3.93
N GLY A 191 9.50 -6.23 3.84
CA GLY A 191 8.65 -6.73 4.93
C GLY A 191 8.26 -8.18 4.72
N LYS A 192 9.12 -9.01 4.13
CA LYS A 192 8.79 -10.42 3.91
C LYS A 192 8.60 -11.17 5.22
N GLY A 193 7.60 -12.04 5.25
CA GLY A 193 7.48 -13.03 6.32
C GLY A 193 8.67 -13.98 6.34
N ARG A 194 8.91 -14.64 7.48
CA ARG A 194 10.01 -15.61 7.65
C ARG A 194 9.47 -16.97 8.08
N SER A 195 10.32 -17.98 7.99
CA SER A 195 10.04 -19.35 8.42
C SER A 195 11.25 -19.82 9.22
N LEU A 196 11.04 -20.22 10.47
CA LEU A 196 12.09 -20.51 11.46
C LEU A 196 12.04 -21.95 12.00
N GLY A 197 11.30 -22.85 11.35
CA GLY A 197 11.20 -24.25 11.76
C GLY A 197 12.20 -25.18 11.07
N SER A 198 12.34 -26.40 11.59
CA SER A 198 13.04 -27.52 10.91
C SER A 198 12.10 -28.71 10.84
N ASN A 199 12.39 -29.65 9.95
CA ASN A 199 11.56 -30.85 9.75
C ASN A 199 11.27 -31.64 11.05
N SER A 200 12.10 -31.44 12.09
CA SER A 200 12.04 -32.16 13.37
C SER A 200 11.19 -31.47 14.45
N ALA A 201 10.93 -30.16 14.33
CA ALA A 201 10.25 -29.36 15.35
C ALA A 201 8.76 -29.12 15.05
N GLY A 202 8.17 -29.97 14.22
CA GLY A 202 6.83 -29.74 13.69
C GLY A 202 6.82 -28.72 12.57
N GLY A 203 7.68 -28.90 11.55
CA GLY A 203 7.57 -28.27 10.22
C GLY A 203 7.84 -26.76 10.09
N LEU A 204 7.96 -26.32 8.83
CA LEU A 204 8.26 -24.94 8.41
C LEU A 204 6.96 -24.25 7.98
N SER A 205 6.36 -23.42 8.82
CA SER A 205 5.27 -22.51 8.41
C SER A 205 5.77 -21.06 8.26
N GLY A 206 5.23 -20.36 7.27
CA GLY A 206 5.64 -18.99 6.96
C GLY A 206 4.83 -17.93 7.70
N GLY A 207 5.48 -16.90 8.22
CA GLY A 207 4.78 -15.70 8.69
C GLY A 207 4.21 -14.86 7.54
N GLY A 208 3.21 -14.03 7.81
CA GLY A 208 2.65 -13.13 6.82
C GLY A 208 3.59 -12.00 6.41
N GLY A 209 3.45 -11.54 5.17
CA GLY A 209 4.10 -10.33 4.68
C GLY A 209 3.57 -9.10 5.40
N SER A 210 4.41 -8.10 5.59
CA SER A 210 4.08 -6.81 6.22
C SER A 210 4.14 -5.68 5.21
N TYR A 211 3.45 -4.57 5.49
CA TYR A 211 3.70 -3.29 4.83
C TYR A 211 3.45 -2.13 5.79
N ALA A 212 2.22 -1.58 5.82
CA ALA A 212 1.81 -0.67 6.88
C ALA A 212 1.36 -1.44 8.11
N GLY A 213 0.53 -2.45 7.90
CA GLY A 213 0.20 -3.44 8.91
C GLY A 213 1.33 -4.46 9.05
N GLU A 214 1.56 -4.90 10.28
CA GLU A 214 2.40 -6.08 10.55
C GLU A 214 1.65 -7.35 10.14
N GLY A 215 2.31 -8.24 9.41
CA GLY A 215 1.80 -9.57 9.08
C GLY A 215 1.66 -10.42 10.32
N GLY A 216 0.66 -11.28 10.33
CA GLY A 216 0.46 -12.25 11.39
C GLY A 216 1.58 -13.28 11.40
N PRO A 217 2.09 -13.69 12.56
CA PRO A 217 2.94 -14.87 12.62
C PRO A 217 2.15 -16.13 12.21
N GLY A 218 2.84 -17.04 11.52
CA GLY A 218 2.42 -18.44 11.41
C GLY A 218 2.82 -19.21 12.67
N ALA A 219 2.60 -20.52 12.70
CA ALA A 219 2.95 -21.34 13.86
C ALA A 219 4.45 -21.25 14.22
N SER A 220 5.31 -21.28 13.21
CA SER A 220 6.78 -21.33 13.31
C SER A 220 7.49 -20.25 12.47
N GLY A 221 6.76 -19.21 12.05
CA GLY A 221 7.29 -18.14 11.21
C GLY A 221 6.80 -16.76 11.65
N PRO A 222 7.67 -15.81 12.03
CA PRO A 222 7.24 -14.47 12.39
C PRO A 222 6.82 -13.70 11.14
N GLY A 223 5.83 -12.81 11.30
CA GLY A 223 5.46 -11.83 10.28
C GLY A 223 6.62 -10.91 9.92
N GLY A 224 6.54 -10.23 8.78
CA GLY A 224 7.58 -9.30 8.34
C GLY A 224 7.64 -7.99 9.12
N ILE A 225 8.60 -7.13 8.80
CA ILE A 225 8.69 -5.78 9.39
C ILE A 225 7.85 -4.77 8.61
N ARG A 226 7.39 -3.70 9.27
CA ARG A 226 6.75 -2.56 8.60
C ARG A 226 7.79 -1.75 7.84
N TYR A 227 7.43 -1.19 6.68
CA TYR A 227 8.33 -0.37 5.86
C TYR A 227 7.56 0.66 5.02
N GLY A 228 8.30 1.58 4.38
CA GLY A 228 7.73 2.67 3.60
C GLY A 228 7.21 3.83 4.47
N SER A 229 6.49 4.77 3.86
CA SER A 229 5.89 5.94 4.52
C SER A 229 4.44 6.11 4.11
N GLY A 230 3.60 6.63 5.02
CA GLY A 230 2.16 6.82 4.79
C GLY A 230 1.84 7.70 3.58
N GLY A 231 2.63 8.74 3.32
CA GLY A 231 2.44 9.65 2.18
C GLY A 231 2.85 9.08 0.82
N LEU A 232 3.39 7.85 0.79
CA LEU A 232 3.78 7.13 -0.42
C LEU A 232 4.69 7.96 -1.36
N GLY A 233 5.64 8.71 -0.79
CA GLY A 233 6.62 9.47 -1.57
C GLY A 233 7.55 8.61 -2.43
N ILE A 234 7.71 7.34 -2.07
CA ILE A 234 8.21 6.27 -2.94
C ILE A 234 7.02 5.33 -3.16
N LEU A 235 6.64 5.13 -4.42
CA LEU A 235 5.52 4.26 -4.78
C LEU A 235 6.02 2.81 -4.88
N MET A 236 5.63 1.99 -3.92
CA MET A 236 6.03 0.58 -3.82
C MET A 236 4.90 -0.25 -3.23
N GLY A 237 4.83 -1.53 -3.59
CA GLY A 237 3.79 -2.46 -3.17
C GLY A 237 4.09 -3.18 -1.85
N GLY A 238 3.22 -4.13 -1.53
CA GLY A 238 3.32 -5.01 -0.38
C GLY A 238 4.37 -6.10 -0.57
N SER A 239 4.82 -6.70 0.52
CA SER A 239 5.80 -7.80 0.57
C SER A 239 5.12 -9.16 0.60
N GLY A 240 5.82 -10.19 0.11
CA GLY A 240 5.33 -11.56 0.15
C GLY A 240 5.41 -12.18 1.56
N GLY A 241 4.65 -13.23 1.76
CA GLY A 241 4.72 -14.05 2.97
C GLY A 241 5.99 -14.90 3.04
N GLY A 242 6.23 -15.52 4.19
CA GLY A 242 7.31 -16.47 4.40
C GLY A 242 7.03 -17.81 3.73
N LEU A 243 8.08 -18.53 3.33
CA LEU A 243 7.96 -19.84 2.71
C LEU A 243 7.49 -20.91 3.70
N GLY A 244 6.54 -21.74 3.28
CA GLY A 244 6.18 -22.97 3.98
C GLY A 244 7.14 -24.11 3.67
N ASN A 245 6.90 -25.27 4.26
CA ASN A 245 7.81 -26.42 4.23
C ASN A 245 8.06 -26.96 2.83
N LEU A 246 7.07 -26.83 1.97
CA LEU A 246 7.14 -27.34 0.62
C LEU A 246 7.49 -26.22 -0.38
N GLY A 247 7.64 -24.96 0.07
CA GLY A 247 8.16 -23.84 -0.72
C GLY A 247 7.10 -22.88 -1.28
N GLU A 248 5.85 -22.99 -0.85
CA GLU A 248 4.77 -22.07 -1.18
C GLU A 248 4.81 -20.80 -0.31
N ALA A 249 4.37 -19.68 -0.88
CA ALA A 249 4.09 -18.42 -0.18
C ALA A 249 3.32 -17.51 -1.13
N ALA A 250 2.52 -16.58 -0.61
CA ALA A 250 1.82 -15.61 -1.45
C ALA A 250 2.61 -14.31 -1.61
N ALA A 251 2.35 -13.59 -2.71
CA ALA A 251 2.93 -12.30 -3.02
C ALA A 251 2.15 -11.13 -2.41
N GLY A 252 2.84 -10.02 -2.18
CA GLY A 252 2.22 -8.77 -1.74
C GLY A 252 1.49 -8.04 -2.87
N GLY A 253 0.54 -7.19 -2.49
CA GLY A 253 -0.25 -6.40 -3.44
C GLY A 253 0.57 -5.34 -4.18
N GLY A 254 0.13 -4.98 -5.38
CA GLY A 254 0.78 -3.96 -6.21
C GLY A 254 0.67 -2.53 -5.69
N ALA A 255 1.16 -1.56 -6.46
CA ALA A 255 1.13 -0.15 -6.16
C ALA A 255 0.63 0.66 -7.35
N ILE A 256 -0.38 1.49 -7.10
CA ILE A 256 -0.91 2.44 -8.08
C ILE A 256 -0.90 3.86 -7.54
N GLU A 257 -0.58 4.78 -8.43
CA GLU A 257 -0.69 6.21 -8.23
C GLU A 257 -1.55 6.83 -9.33
N ILE A 258 -2.47 7.71 -8.94
CA ILE A 258 -3.31 8.48 -9.85
C ILE A 258 -3.17 9.95 -9.49
N ILE A 259 -2.64 10.72 -10.44
CA ILE A 259 -2.38 12.15 -10.30
C ILE A 259 -3.30 12.90 -11.27
N SER A 260 -4.10 13.80 -10.73
CA SER A 260 -4.89 14.76 -11.49
C SER A 260 -4.43 16.18 -11.13
N ALA A 261 -4.27 17.04 -12.13
CA ALA A 261 -4.12 18.47 -11.90
C ALA A 261 -5.42 19.06 -11.32
N GLY A 262 -6.57 18.64 -11.87
CA GLY A 262 -7.91 19.05 -11.46
C GLY A 262 -8.57 18.08 -10.48
N ARG A 263 -9.77 17.61 -10.81
CA ARG A 263 -10.58 16.71 -9.98
C ARG A 263 -10.32 15.25 -10.33
N LEU A 264 -10.18 14.42 -9.28
CA LEU A 264 -10.24 12.96 -9.38
C LEU A 264 -11.62 12.47 -8.91
N SER A 265 -12.35 11.80 -9.80
CA SER A 265 -13.65 11.19 -9.52
C SER A 265 -13.58 9.68 -9.65
N ILE A 266 -14.04 8.95 -8.64
CA ILE A 266 -14.24 7.50 -8.67
C ILE A 266 -15.73 7.26 -8.56
N GLU A 267 -16.32 6.73 -9.63
CA GLU A 267 -17.77 6.57 -9.74
C GLU A 267 -18.33 5.45 -8.83
N PRO A 268 -19.64 5.46 -8.52
CA PRO A 268 -20.27 4.40 -7.75
C PRO A 268 -20.02 3.00 -8.32
N GLY A 269 -19.74 2.04 -7.44
CA GLY A 269 -19.49 0.64 -7.83
C GLY A 269 -18.09 0.36 -8.37
N VAL A 270 -17.26 1.38 -8.60
CA VAL A 270 -15.86 1.20 -8.99
C VAL A 270 -15.04 0.71 -7.80
N VAL A 271 -14.18 -0.28 -8.07
CA VAL A 271 -13.21 -0.80 -7.09
C VAL A 271 -11.81 -0.57 -7.61
N VAL A 272 -10.95 0.04 -6.79
CA VAL A 272 -9.51 0.09 -7.01
C VAL A 272 -8.85 -0.80 -5.96
N SER A 273 -8.25 -1.90 -6.40
CA SER A 273 -7.79 -2.98 -5.53
C SER A 273 -6.32 -3.29 -5.71
N MET A 274 -5.58 -3.19 -4.60
CA MET A 274 -4.17 -3.57 -4.45
C MET A 274 -4.01 -4.54 -3.27
N ASN A 275 -4.80 -5.61 -3.26
CA ASN A 275 -4.76 -6.61 -2.19
C ASN A 275 -3.55 -7.54 -2.34
N GLY A 276 -3.06 -8.08 -1.23
CA GLY A 276 -2.09 -9.18 -1.21
C GLY A 276 -2.75 -10.52 -1.53
N GLY A 277 -1.95 -11.47 -2.01
CA GLY A 277 -2.39 -12.85 -2.25
C GLY A 277 -2.49 -13.68 -0.97
N ALA A 278 -3.27 -14.75 -1.03
CA ALA A 278 -3.35 -15.78 0.00
C ALA A 278 -2.61 -17.04 -0.44
N VAL A 279 -2.27 -17.92 0.51
CA VAL A 279 -1.83 -19.28 0.18
C VAL A 279 -3.07 -20.18 0.13
N ILE A 280 -3.39 -20.63 -1.07
CA ILE A 280 -4.51 -21.51 -1.35
C ILE A 280 -4.07 -22.97 -1.11
N VAL A 281 -4.81 -23.67 -0.26
CA VAL A 281 -4.52 -25.01 0.24
C VAL A 281 -5.48 -26.04 -0.34
N ASN A 282 -4.99 -27.26 -0.56
CA ASN A 282 -5.83 -28.33 -1.06
C ASN A 282 -6.91 -28.68 0.00
N PRO A 283 -8.22 -28.70 -0.33
CA PRO A 283 -9.28 -28.93 0.65
C PRO A 283 -9.18 -30.24 1.44
N ASN A 284 -8.55 -31.28 0.86
CA ASN A 284 -8.37 -32.58 1.51
C ASN A 284 -7.20 -32.60 2.50
N GLN A 285 -6.24 -31.68 2.34
CA GLN A 285 -4.98 -31.64 3.11
C GLN A 285 -4.98 -30.51 4.14
N GLY A 286 -5.56 -29.36 3.78
CA GLY A 286 -5.58 -28.18 4.62
C GLY A 286 -4.21 -27.49 4.73
N ALA A 287 -4.04 -26.63 5.72
CA ALA A 287 -2.94 -25.66 5.80
C ALA A 287 -1.63 -26.18 6.43
N TYR A 288 -1.38 -27.49 6.32
CA TYR A 288 -0.32 -28.19 7.06
C TYR A 288 1.10 -27.72 6.70
N TYR A 289 1.73 -26.95 7.60
CA TYR A 289 3.05 -26.31 7.39
C TYR A 289 3.10 -25.40 6.16
N SER A 290 2.00 -24.67 5.97
CA SER A 290 1.85 -23.77 4.83
C SER A 290 2.69 -22.49 4.95
N GLY A 291 2.99 -21.91 3.79
CA GLY A 291 3.55 -20.57 3.66
C GLY A 291 2.60 -19.48 4.16
N GLY A 292 3.16 -18.29 4.38
CA GLY A 292 2.41 -17.11 4.79
C GLY A 292 1.82 -16.34 3.62
N SER A 293 0.81 -15.54 3.93
CA SER A 293 0.11 -14.70 2.95
C SER A 293 0.80 -13.34 2.76
N GLY A 294 0.57 -12.69 1.61
CA GLY A 294 1.20 -11.42 1.27
C GLY A 294 0.48 -10.21 1.84
N SER A 295 1.20 -9.12 2.11
CA SER A 295 0.58 -7.88 2.60
C SER A 295 -0.18 -7.13 1.50
N GLY A 296 -1.09 -6.27 1.93
CA GLY A 296 -1.74 -5.30 1.04
C GLY A 296 -0.72 -4.33 0.43
N GLY A 297 -1.06 -3.83 -0.75
CA GLY A 297 -0.25 -2.93 -1.57
C GLY A 297 -0.44 -1.45 -1.27
N ALA A 298 -0.31 -0.61 -2.31
CA ALA A 298 -0.39 0.85 -2.18
C ALA A 298 -1.36 1.49 -3.18
N ILE A 299 -2.17 2.44 -2.70
CA ILE A 299 -2.97 3.35 -3.56
C ILE A 299 -2.64 4.79 -3.17
N ARG A 300 -2.13 5.58 -4.12
CA ARG A 300 -1.83 7.01 -3.92
C ARG A 300 -2.69 7.86 -4.85
N LEU A 301 -3.53 8.72 -4.28
CA LEU A 301 -4.40 9.62 -5.03
C LEU A 301 -3.97 11.07 -4.81
N VAL A 302 -3.71 11.80 -5.89
CA VAL A 302 -3.23 13.19 -5.84
C VAL A 302 -4.11 14.06 -6.73
N ALA A 303 -4.81 15.04 -6.18
CA ALA A 303 -5.69 15.91 -6.97
C ALA A 303 -5.94 17.27 -6.30
N GLN A 304 -6.49 18.22 -7.05
CA GLN A 304 -7.05 19.45 -6.45
C GLN A 304 -8.27 19.11 -5.58
N SER A 305 -9.14 18.23 -6.05
CA SER A 305 -10.25 17.69 -5.26
C SER A 305 -10.44 16.21 -5.58
N ILE A 306 -10.86 15.44 -4.58
CA ILE A 306 -11.09 13.99 -4.71
C ILE A 306 -12.54 13.71 -4.30
N SER A 307 -13.25 12.95 -5.13
CA SER A 307 -14.53 12.37 -4.76
C SER A 307 -14.54 10.89 -5.09
N ASN A 308 -14.46 10.11 -4.04
CA ASN A 308 -14.53 8.66 -4.12
C ASN A 308 -15.94 8.19 -3.71
N LYS A 309 -16.72 7.75 -4.68
CA LYS A 309 -18.01 7.06 -4.45
C LYS A 309 -17.90 5.54 -4.58
N GLY A 310 -16.71 5.03 -4.88
CA GLY A 310 -16.39 3.62 -4.99
C GLY A 310 -15.71 3.08 -3.73
N THR A 311 -14.96 2.00 -3.91
CA THR A 311 -14.16 1.35 -2.86
C THR A 311 -12.69 1.32 -3.25
N LEU A 312 -11.84 1.83 -2.35
CA LEU A 312 -10.40 1.64 -2.41
C LEU A 312 -10.01 0.54 -1.44
N GLN A 313 -9.23 -0.44 -1.89
CA GLN A 313 -8.80 -1.53 -1.02
C GLN A 313 -7.33 -1.93 -1.23
N ALA A 314 -6.63 -2.08 -0.11
CA ALA A 314 -5.27 -2.59 -0.04
C ALA A 314 -5.16 -3.57 1.13
N ARG A 315 -5.94 -4.64 1.06
CA ARG A 315 -6.05 -5.65 2.14
C ARG A 315 -4.90 -6.64 2.11
N GLY A 316 -4.51 -7.15 3.26
CA GLY A 316 -3.63 -8.32 3.36
C GLY A 316 -4.35 -9.61 2.95
N GLY A 317 -3.60 -10.59 2.47
CA GLY A 317 -4.14 -11.93 2.18
C GLY A 317 -4.48 -12.69 3.45
N ASP A 318 -5.58 -13.42 3.45
CA ASP A 318 -6.04 -14.23 4.60
C ASP A 318 -5.05 -15.37 4.89
N SER A 319 -4.96 -15.81 6.14
CA SER A 319 -4.14 -16.97 6.52
C SER A 319 -4.57 -18.21 5.73
N SER A 320 -3.61 -19.09 5.43
CA SER A 320 -3.82 -20.29 4.63
C SER A 320 -5.01 -21.12 5.11
N GLY A 321 -5.93 -21.49 4.22
CA GLY A 321 -7.14 -22.23 4.60
C GLY A 321 -8.29 -21.38 5.17
N MET A 322 -8.17 -20.04 5.20
CA MET A 322 -9.26 -19.12 5.57
C MET A 322 -9.78 -18.29 4.42
N ASP A 323 -9.21 -18.42 3.22
CA ASP A 323 -9.70 -17.68 2.07
C ASP A 323 -11.05 -18.24 1.63
N ALA A 324 -12.02 -17.34 1.40
CA ALA A 324 -13.38 -17.75 1.05
C ALA A 324 -13.48 -18.48 -0.31
N ARG A 325 -12.44 -18.40 -1.15
CA ARG A 325 -12.33 -19.12 -2.43
C ARG A 325 -12.07 -20.62 -2.24
N GLU A 326 -11.88 -21.09 -1.00
CA GLU A 326 -11.52 -22.45 -0.65
C GLU A 326 -12.71 -23.23 -0.05
N PRO A 327 -13.50 -23.97 -0.83
CA PRO A 327 -14.56 -24.79 -0.27
C PRO A 327 -14.00 -26.05 0.40
N GLY A 328 -14.15 -26.17 1.74
CA GLY A 328 -14.13 -27.46 2.43
C GLY A 328 -12.95 -27.81 3.35
N VAL A 329 -12.32 -26.84 4.02
CA VAL A 329 -11.10 -27.10 4.82
C VAL A 329 -11.39 -27.90 6.11
N ARG A 330 -10.62 -28.98 6.34
CA ARG A 330 -10.73 -29.87 7.52
C ARG A 330 -9.52 -29.85 8.47
N PHE A 331 -8.38 -29.29 8.07
CA PHE A 331 -7.14 -29.28 8.86
C PHE A 331 -6.46 -27.91 8.81
N LEU A 332 -6.37 -27.23 9.96
CA LEU A 332 -5.78 -25.88 10.11
C LEU A 332 -4.57 -25.88 11.06
N SER A 333 -3.89 -27.02 11.19
CA SER A 333 -2.75 -27.14 12.10
C SER A 333 -1.45 -26.62 11.47
N ASN A 334 -0.67 -25.86 12.23
CA ASN A 334 0.66 -25.36 11.86
C ASN A 334 0.66 -24.50 10.58
N ALA A 335 -0.31 -23.61 10.46
CA ALA A 335 -0.53 -22.83 9.26
C ALA A 335 0.33 -21.57 9.20
N GLY A 336 0.49 -21.05 7.98
CA GLY A 336 1.10 -19.76 7.75
C GLY A 336 0.23 -18.58 8.18
N GLY A 337 0.87 -17.49 8.57
CA GLY A 337 0.20 -16.29 9.06
C GLY A 337 -0.39 -15.43 7.94
N ALA A 338 -1.39 -14.62 8.28
CA ALA A 338 -2.04 -13.71 7.35
C ALA A 338 -1.20 -12.47 7.04
N GLY A 339 -1.38 -11.88 5.86
CA GLY A 339 -0.67 -10.67 5.45
C GLY A 339 -1.19 -9.41 6.16
N GLY A 340 -0.31 -8.47 6.46
CA GLY A 340 -0.66 -7.16 7.02
C GLY A 340 -1.35 -6.25 6.01
N GLY A 341 -2.14 -5.29 6.47
CA GLY A 341 -2.81 -4.31 5.63
C GLY A 341 -1.84 -3.34 4.91
N GLY A 342 -2.29 -2.81 3.79
CA GLY A 342 -1.54 -1.92 2.90
C GLY A 342 -1.67 -0.44 3.22
N ARG A 343 -1.36 0.42 2.23
CA ARG A 343 -1.35 1.88 2.34
C ARG A 343 -2.30 2.53 1.37
N ILE A 344 -3.10 3.48 1.84
CA ILE A 344 -3.90 4.36 1.00
C ILE A 344 -3.62 5.81 1.37
N ALA A 345 -3.24 6.64 0.40
CA ALA A 345 -2.86 8.03 0.62
C ALA A 345 -3.69 8.98 -0.25
N PHE A 346 -4.23 10.03 0.38
CA PHE A 346 -4.92 11.14 -0.27
C PHE A 346 -4.09 12.41 -0.13
N LEU A 347 -3.67 12.98 -1.26
CA LEU A 347 -2.99 14.26 -1.33
C LEU A 347 -3.88 15.26 -2.04
N VAL A 348 -4.43 16.20 -1.28
CA VAL A 348 -5.54 17.05 -1.75
C VAL A 348 -5.48 18.45 -1.16
N ASP A 349 -5.64 19.47 -2.02
CA ASP A 349 -5.62 20.88 -1.62
C ASP A 349 -7.01 21.46 -1.40
N GLY A 350 -8.03 20.91 -2.08
CA GLY A 350 -9.44 21.27 -1.93
C GLY A 350 -10.23 20.25 -1.13
N GLN A 351 -11.44 19.94 -1.62
CA GLN A 351 -12.38 19.04 -0.97
C GLN A 351 -12.00 17.57 -1.14
N LEU A 352 -12.24 16.78 -0.09
CA LEU A 352 -12.05 15.34 -0.06
C LEU A 352 -13.36 14.68 0.37
N ASP A 353 -13.96 13.93 -0.54
CA ASP A 353 -14.92 12.89 -0.22
C ASP A 353 -14.19 11.55 -0.32
N GLN A 354 -13.84 10.99 0.85
CA GLN A 354 -12.95 9.82 0.96
C GLN A 354 -13.63 8.53 0.50
N GLY A 355 -14.96 8.43 0.59
CA GLY A 355 -15.68 7.19 0.29
C GLY A 355 -15.29 6.00 1.14
N SER A 356 -15.45 4.80 0.57
CA SER A 356 -15.07 3.53 1.21
C SER A 356 -13.59 3.24 1.03
N VAL A 357 -12.90 2.97 2.15
CA VAL A 357 -11.48 2.65 2.20
C VAL A 357 -11.27 1.44 3.10
N ASN A 358 -10.67 0.37 2.57
CA ASN A 358 -10.34 -0.83 3.33
C ASN A 358 -8.84 -1.13 3.28
N VAL A 359 -8.21 -1.10 4.45
CA VAL A 359 -6.79 -1.45 4.65
C VAL A 359 -6.64 -2.55 5.68
N ASP A 360 -7.63 -3.42 5.82
CA ASP A 360 -7.60 -4.51 6.80
C ASP A 360 -6.44 -5.48 6.52
N GLY A 361 -5.88 -6.05 7.58
CA GLY A 361 -5.04 -7.24 7.44
C GLY A 361 -5.89 -8.46 7.06
N GLY A 362 -5.20 -9.53 6.68
CA GLY A 362 -5.85 -10.81 6.44
C GLY A 362 -6.34 -11.46 7.74
N ARG A 363 -7.33 -12.34 7.62
CA ARG A 363 -7.95 -13.04 8.74
C ARG A 363 -7.05 -14.16 9.27
N ALA A 364 -7.08 -14.34 10.59
CA ALA A 364 -6.44 -15.47 11.25
C ALA A 364 -7.13 -16.80 10.93
N ASN A 365 -6.39 -17.90 11.09
CA ASN A 365 -6.93 -19.24 11.26
C ASN A 365 -6.59 -19.76 12.68
N GLY A 366 -6.79 -21.05 12.96
CA GLY A 366 -6.52 -21.61 14.29
C GLY A 366 -5.10 -21.37 14.82
N ASP A 367 -4.08 -21.51 13.97
CA ASP A 367 -2.66 -21.39 14.35
C ASP A 367 -1.94 -20.20 13.71
N GLY A 368 -2.33 -19.81 12.49
CA GLY A 368 -1.86 -18.62 11.80
C GLY A 368 -2.62 -17.38 12.27
N MET A 369 -1.89 -16.38 12.73
CA MET A 369 -2.47 -15.16 13.29
C MET A 369 -2.90 -14.18 12.19
N ALA A 370 -3.78 -13.25 12.56
CA ALA A 370 -4.30 -12.23 11.66
C ALA A 370 -3.21 -11.21 11.28
N GLY A 371 -3.36 -10.57 10.13
CA GLY A 371 -2.59 -9.37 9.81
C GLY A 371 -3.14 -8.18 10.59
N MET A 372 -2.25 -7.30 11.04
CA MET A 372 -2.66 -6.01 11.58
C MET A 372 -3.13 -5.09 10.44
N MET A 373 -4.00 -4.15 10.79
CA MET A 373 -4.51 -3.17 9.83
C MET A 373 -3.40 -2.27 9.28
N GLY A 374 -3.60 -1.82 8.05
CA GLY A 374 -2.75 -0.87 7.34
C GLY A 374 -3.01 0.59 7.73
N SER A 375 -2.63 1.51 6.84
CA SER A 375 -2.69 2.95 7.14
C SER A 375 -3.40 3.75 6.06
N VAL A 376 -4.20 4.73 6.49
CA VAL A 376 -4.73 5.80 5.63
C VAL A 376 -4.03 7.11 5.96
N PHE A 377 -3.43 7.74 4.95
CA PHE A 377 -2.79 9.04 5.07
C PHE A 377 -3.60 10.10 4.32
N ILE A 378 -3.76 11.27 4.94
CA ILE A 378 -4.40 12.43 4.32
C ILE A 378 -3.47 13.63 4.54
N GLY A 379 -3.08 14.28 3.46
CA GLY A 379 -2.22 15.46 3.52
C GLY A 379 -2.44 16.43 2.36
N PRO A 380 -1.86 17.64 2.42
CA PRO A 380 -1.93 18.58 1.31
C PRO A 380 -1.09 18.11 0.11
N LYS A 381 -1.56 18.37 -1.10
CA LYS A 381 -0.81 18.12 -2.34
C LYS A 381 0.29 19.17 -2.48
N SER A 382 -0.07 20.44 -2.37
CA SER A 382 0.84 21.56 -2.57
C SER A 382 1.66 21.88 -1.32
N PRO A 383 2.89 22.40 -1.47
CA PRO A 383 3.66 22.94 -0.35
C PRO A 383 2.89 24.10 0.30
N SER A 384 2.99 24.22 1.62
CA SER A 384 2.45 25.34 2.39
C SER A 384 3.59 26.24 2.89
N SER A 385 3.46 27.55 2.73
CA SER A 385 4.30 28.51 3.45
C SER A 385 4.10 28.34 4.97
N PRO A 386 5.10 28.69 5.80
CA PRO A 386 4.93 28.73 7.24
C PRO A 386 3.72 29.58 7.61
N VAL A 387 2.89 29.07 8.52
CA VAL A 387 1.70 29.76 9.03
C VAL A 387 1.86 30.05 10.51
N ASP A 388 1.22 31.11 11.00
CA ASP A 388 1.03 31.31 12.44
C ASP A 388 -0.09 30.38 12.90
N LEU A 389 0.23 29.49 13.84
CA LEU A 389 -0.72 28.52 14.39
C LEU A 389 -0.98 28.84 15.86
N ASN A 390 -2.12 29.49 16.13
CA ASN A 390 -2.61 29.77 17.48
C ASN A 390 -3.90 28.99 17.73
N LEU A 391 -3.82 27.99 18.62
CA LEU A 391 -4.91 27.07 18.93
C LEU A 391 -5.19 27.09 20.43
N THR A 392 -6.46 27.26 20.81
CA THR A 392 -6.88 27.29 22.22
C THR A 392 -7.53 25.97 22.67
N ASP A 393 -8.20 25.29 21.75
CA ASP A 393 -8.86 24.00 21.94
C ASP A 393 -8.76 23.13 20.67
N GLY A 394 -9.30 21.90 20.74
CA GLY A 394 -9.42 20.99 19.60
C GLY A 394 -8.34 19.92 19.56
N THR A 395 -8.34 19.10 18.49
CA THR A 395 -7.33 18.05 18.29
C THR A 395 -6.40 18.42 17.14
N LEU A 396 -5.11 18.53 17.44
CA LEU A 396 -4.03 18.73 16.47
C LEU A 396 -3.31 17.41 16.24
N VAL A 397 -3.37 16.90 15.01
CA VAL A 397 -2.66 15.69 14.60
C VAL A 397 -1.42 16.09 13.81
N PHE A 398 -0.25 15.70 14.30
CA PHE A 398 0.99 15.68 13.53
C PHE A 398 1.22 14.28 12.98
N ASP A 399 1.07 14.12 11.67
CA ASP A 399 1.39 12.90 10.95
C ASP A 399 2.77 13.04 10.31
N THR A 400 3.77 12.38 10.89
CA THR A 400 5.17 12.50 10.47
C THR A 400 5.44 11.90 9.10
N ALA A 401 4.43 11.36 8.40
CA ALA A 401 4.50 11.14 6.95
C ALA A 401 4.45 12.43 6.13
N GLY A 402 4.22 13.61 6.74
CA GLY A 402 4.36 14.91 6.10
C GLY A 402 3.10 15.78 6.13
N ALA A 403 2.21 15.62 7.10
CA ALA A 403 1.01 16.45 7.22
C ALA A 403 0.65 16.76 8.67
N TRP A 404 0.01 17.90 8.88
CA TRP A 404 -0.68 18.19 10.13
C TRP A 404 -2.10 18.66 9.87
N THR A 405 -3.01 18.37 10.80
CA THR A 405 -4.42 18.73 10.70
C THR A 405 -4.98 19.10 12.07
N HIS A 406 -5.93 20.01 12.10
CA HIS A 406 -6.65 20.42 13.29
C HIS A 406 -8.16 20.25 13.10
N THR A 407 -8.90 20.01 14.17
CA THR A 407 -10.37 19.85 14.14
C THR A 407 -11.13 21.08 13.63
N SER A 408 -10.51 22.27 13.60
CA SER A 408 -11.07 23.46 12.96
C SER A 408 -11.04 23.42 11.42
N GLY A 409 -10.40 22.42 10.83
CA GLY A 409 -10.14 22.32 9.39
C GLY A 409 -8.80 22.92 8.97
N ALA A 410 -8.06 23.58 9.88
CA ALA A 410 -6.70 24.03 9.60
C ALA A 410 -5.80 22.82 9.31
N ARG A 411 -4.95 22.93 8.29
CA ARG A 411 -4.04 21.86 7.89
C ARG A 411 -2.81 22.44 7.22
N GLY A 412 -1.74 21.67 7.18
CA GLY A 412 -0.54 22.06 6.47
C GLY A 412 0.36 20.87 6.16
N LYS A 413 1.39 21.15 5.37
CA LYS A 413 2.30 20.14 4.85
C LYS A 413 3.63 20.22 5.59
N GLY A 414 4.12 19.07 6.04
CA GLY A 414 5.49 18.91 6.53
C GLY A 414 6.42 18.45 5.41
N THR A 415 7.71 18.70 5.56
CA THR A 415 8.74 18.21 4.65
C THR A 415 9.45 17.02 5.29
N VAL A 416 9.50 15.88 4.61
CA VAL A 416 10.21 14.68 5.09
C VAL A 416 11.57 14.59 4.40
N SER A 417 12.65 14.73 5.17
CA SER A 417 13.99 14.38 4.74
C SER A 417 14.32 12.93 5.13
N ARG A 418 15.17 12.27 4.34
CA ARG A 418 15.64 10.91 4.61
C ARG A 418 17.14 10.91 4.72
N SER A 419 17.67 10.13 5.65
CA SER A 419 19.09 10.00 5.91
C SER A 419 19.42 8.57 6.32
N VAL A 420 20.70 8.25 6.30
CA VAL A 420 21.22 6.95 6.73
C VAL A 420 22.06 7.17 7.98
N PHE A 421 21.82 6.34 8.98
CA PHE A 421 22.65 6.22 10.16
C PHE A 421 23.45 4.92 10.05
N SER A 422 24.77 4.99 10.20
CA SER A 422 25.64 3.82 10.08
C SER A 422 26.46 3.65 11.36
N GLU A 423 26.36 2.48 11.97
CA GLU A 423 27.02 2.14 13.23
C GLU A 423 27.47 0.68 13.17
N SER A 424 28.69 0.39 13.60
CA SER A 424 29.24 -0.98 13.66
C SER A 424 29.07 -1.81 12.37
N GLY A 425 29.19 -1.18 11.20
CA GLY A 425 29.09 -1.85 9.89
C GLY A 425 27.66 -2.10 9.39
N SER A 426 26.63 -1.73 10.16
CA SER A 426 25.22 -1.78 9.75
C SER A 426 24.71 -0.39 9.38
N SER A 427 23.74 -0.31 8.47
CA SER A 427 23.13 0.95 8.04
C SER A 427 21.62 0.92 8.21
N PHE A 428 21.08 2.02 8.73
CA PHE A 428 19.68 2.16 9.08
C PHE A 428 19.11 3.40 8.42
N GLY A 429 18.07 3.23 7.61
CA GLY A 429 17.34 4.35 7.03
C GLY A 429 16.44 5.01 8.07
N TYR A 430 16.53 6.32 8.23
CA TYR A 430 15.59 7.09 9.07
C TYR A 430 15.13 8.35 8.34
N GLY A 431 13.97 8.87 8.77
CA GLY A 431 13.41 10.10 8.22
C GLY A 431 13.09 11.11 9.30
N VAL A 432 13.15 12.38 8.93
CA VAL A 432 12.79 13.51 9.79
C VAL A 432 11.73 14.33 9.08
N CYS A 433 10.59 14.49 9.72
CA CYS A 433 9.51 15.34 9.27
C CYS A 433 9.59 16.71 9.95
N THR A 434 9.80 17.75 9.17
CA THR A 434 9.82 19.13 9.65
C THR A 434 8.51 19.82 9.34
N PHE A 435 7.86 20.32 10.38
CA PHE A 435 6.72 21.23 10.29
C PHE A 435 7.19 22.65 10.60
N SER A 436 6.92 23.58 9.69
CA SER A 436 7.39 24.97 9.78
C SER A 436 6.25 25.94 10.07
N PHE A 437 6.45 26.82 11.05
CA PHE A 437 5.49 27.82 11.50
C PHE A 437 6.13 29.20 11.66
N GLY A 438 5.35 30.25 11.46
CA GLY A 438 5.78 31.61 11.83
C GLY A 438 5.79 31.74 13.36
N HIS A 439 4.65 31.49 13.98
CA HIS A 439 4.46 31.38 15.43
C HIS A 439 3.68 30.11 15.76
N LEU A 440 3.93 29.52 16.92
CA LEU A 440 3.23 28.33 17.39
C LEU A 440 2.75 28.55 18.83
N ASP A 441 1.45 28.62 19.04
CA ASP A 441 0.84 28.71 20.36
C ASP A 441 -0.21 27.61 20.51
N LEU A 442 0.07 26.64 21.38
CA LEU A 442 -0.82 25.53 21.69
C LEU A 442 -1.32 25.70 23.13
N GLY A 443 -2.57 26.14 23.28
CA GLY A 443 -3.24 26.32 24.56
C GLY A 443 -3.53 25.01 25.30
N PRO A 444 -3.87 25.08 26.59
CA PRO A 444 -4.09 23.90 27.44
C PRO A 444 -5.31 23.06 27.04
N GLY A 445 -6.23 23.60 26.22
CA GLY A 445 -7.37 22.87 25.68
C GLY A 445 -7.05 22.06 24.42
N VAL A 446 -5.85 22.19 23.85
CA VAL A 446 -5.46 21.48 22.62
C VAL A 446 -4.98 20.07 22.96
N SER A 447 -5.58 19.05 22.34
CA SER A 447 -5.09 17.67 22.38
C SER A 447 -4.16 17.41 21.21
N VAL A 448 -2.89 17.10 21.48
CA VAL A 448 -1.90 16.81 20.43
C VAL A 448 -1.74 15.31 20.25
N VAL A 449 -1.87 14.84 19.01
CA VAL A 449 -1.62 13.46 18.61
C VAL A 449 -0.44 13.44 17.63
N VAL A 450 0.63 12.74 17.99
CA VAL A 450 1.76 12.49 17.08
C VAL A 450 1.66 11.05 16.58
N ARG A 451 1.70 10.86 15.25
CA ARG A 451 1.69 9.54 14.61
C ARG A 451 2.62 9.50 13.40
N GLY A 452 2.94 8.30 12.95
CA GLY A 452 3.86 8.08 11.83
C GLY A 452 5.25 7.65 12.30
N SER A 453 6.08 7.21 11.35
CA SER A 453 7.36 6.55 11.64
C SER A 453 8.57 7.48 11.63
N ASN A 454 8.46 8.68 11.06
CA ASN A 454 9.59 9.62 11.00
C ASN A 454 9.71 10.39 12.30
N SER A 455 10.92 10.81 12.66
CA SER A 455 11.15 11.77 13.73
C SER A 455 10.47 13.10 13.41
N MET A 456 10.17 13.91 14.42
CA MET A 456 9.44 15.17 14.23
C MET A 456 10.30 16.37 14.62
N VAL A 457 10.28 17.41 13.79
CA VAL A 457 10.83 18.74 14.07
C VAL A 457 9.70 19.76 13.96
N LEU A 458 9.54 20.58 15.00
CA LEU A 458 8.73 21.79 14.96
C LEU A 458 9.68 22.98 14.78
N GLN A 459 9.75 23.50 13.56
CA GLN A 459 10.57 24.66 13.23
C GLN A 459 9.69 25.91 13.30
N VAL A 460 10.04 26.84 14.19
CA VAL A 460 9.26 28.06 14.42
C VAL A 460 10.20 29.25 14.23
N ASP A 461 9.86 30.16 13.31
CA ASP A 461 10.69 31.32 13.01
C ASP A 461 10.57 32.42 14.09
N GLY A 462 9.40 32.51 14.73
CA GLY A 462 9.08 33.40 15.83
C GLY A 462 8.98 32.68 17.17
N ASN A 463 7.97 33.05 17.98
CA ASN A 463 7.77 32.49 19.32
C ASN A 463 7.00 31.16 19.30
N ALA A 464 7.41 30.22 20.16
CA ALA A 464 6.73 28.96 20.40
C ALA A 464 6.28 28.83 21.88
N THR A 465 4.99 28.62 22.12
CA THR A 465 4.41 28.33 23.43
C THR A 465 3.64 27.02 23.37
N LEU A 466 3.98 26.08 24.26
CA LEU A 466 3.31 24.79 24.38
C LEU A 466 2.73 24.68 25.79
N SER A 467 1.43 24.91 25.93
CA SER A 467 0.67 24.77 27.18
C SER A 467 -0.07 23.44 27.27
N THR A 468 0.27 22.48 26.41
CA THR A 468 -0.33 21.15 26.33
C THR A 468 0.74 20.05 26.28
N LYS A 469 0.33 18.79 26.50
CA LYS A 469 1.20 17.62 26.38
C LYS A 469 1.43 17.27 24.91
N VAL A 470 2.70 17.16 24.53
CA VAL A 470 3.12 16.56 23.27
C VAL A 470 3.91 15.30 23.60
N ALA A 471 3.41 14.14 23.17
CA ALA A 471 4.05 12.85 23.41
C ALA A 471 4.37 12.15 22.09
N ALA A 472 5.59 11.61 22.02
CA ALA A 472 6.07 10.77 20.93
C ALA A 472 6.41 9.36 21.46
N ASP A 473 5.64 8.91 22.45
CA ASP A 473 5.89 7.67 23.19
C ASP A 473 5.59 6.44 22.32
N GLY A 474 6.39 5.37 22.49
CA GLY A 474 6.07 4.05 21.95
C GLY A 474 5.03 3.31 22.79
N GLN A 475 4.56 2.19 22.27
CA GLN A 475 3.61 1.29 22.91
C GLN A 475 4.17 -0.12 23.00
N SER A 476 3.76 -0.86 24.04
CA SER A 476 4.11 -2.27 24.21
C SER A 476 3.56 -3.14 23.09
N GLY A 477 4.23 -4.27 22.82
CA GLY A 477 3.75 -5.29 21.89
C GLY A 477 2.45 -5.93 22.36
N LEU A 478 1.72 -6.51 21.40
CA LEU A 478 0.46 -7.22 21.67
C LEU A 478 0.73 -8.71 21.85
N GLN A 479 0.36 -9.24 23.03
CA GLN A 479 0.45 -10.68 23.37
C GLN A 479 1.86 -11.29 23.22
N GLY A 480 2.89 -10.45 23.10
CA GLY A 480 4.26 -10.88 22.81
C GLY A 480 4.49 -11.41 21.39
N ILE A 481 3.47 -11.48 20.53
CA ILE A 481 3.58 -12.05 19.17
C ILE A 481 3.66 -10.97 18.07
N TYR A 482 3.14 -9.77 18.34
CA TYR A 482 3.34 -8.60 17.49
C TYR A 482 4.32 -7.64 18.16
N SER A 483 5.16 -7.01 17.34
CA SER A 483 6.09 -5.98 17.81
C SER A 483 5.34 -4.80 18.44
N GLY A 484 5.93 -4.22 19.48
CA GLY A 484 5.55 -2.93 20.03
C GLY A 484 5.58 -1.86 18.96
N ILE A 485 4.60 -0.96 19.00
CA ILE A 485 4.49 0.13 18.03
C ILE A 485 5.42 1.26 18.50
N PRO A 486 6.43 1.63 17.71
CA PRO A 486 7.29 2.73 18.10
C PRO A 486 6.54 4.07 18.03
N GLY A 487 6.99 5.02 18.85
CA GLY A 487 6.64 6.42 18.67
C GLY A 487 7.34 7.01 17.43
N ALA A 488 7.08 8.29 17.16
CA ALA A 488 7.66 8.99 16.03
C ALA A 488 9.20 8.93 16.02
N GLY A 489 9.78 8.38 14.96
CA GLY A 489 11.23 8.21 14.78
C GLY A 489 11.83 6.98 15.47
N GLY A 490 11.06 6.26 16.29
CA GLY A 490 11.51 5.06 17.00
C GLY A 490 11.38 3.78 16.18
N TRP A 491 11.87 2.68 16.75
CA TRP A 491 11.90 1.38 16.10
C TRP A 491 11.05 0.32 16.83
N PRO A 492 10.38 -0.59 16.11
CA PRO A 492 9.54 -1.61 16.74
C PRO A 492 10.30 -2.52 17.69
N SER A 493 9.62 -2.94 18.77
CA SER A 493 10.15 -3.93 19.71
C SER A 493 10.37 -5.29 19.04
N GLY A 494 11.11 -6.17 19.70
CA GLY A 494 11.19 -7.57 19.31
C GLY A 494 9.85 -8.27 19.52
N ARG A 495 9.76 -9.50 19.02
CA ARG A 495 8.55 -10.33 19.11
C ARG A 495 8.91 -11.78 19.38
N GLY A 496 7.96 -12.49 19.95
CA GLY A 496 8.01 -13.92 20.20
C GLY A 496 7.22 -14.71 19.18
N LEU A 497 7.39 -16.03 19.25
CA LEU A 497 6.73 -16.99 18.38
C LEU A 497 6.24 -18.18 19.23
N ARG A 498 5.13 -18.80 18.79
CA ARG A 498 4.45 -19.87 19.52
C ARG A 498 5.23 -21.17 19.48
N ASP A 499 5.52 -21.67 18.28
CA ASP A 499 6.26 -22.91 18.08
C ASP A 499 7.64 -22.58 17.54
N THR A 500 8.65 -23.12 18.21
CA THR A 500 10.03 -22.79 17.92
C THR A 500 10.94 -23.98 18.21
N GLU A 501 12.03 -24.13 17.47
CA GLU A 501 12.88 -25.32 17.55
C GLU A 501 13.65 -25.43 18.88
N ASN A 502 13.76 -26.65 19.44
CA ASN A 502 14.79 -27.10 20.40
C ASN A 502 15.21 -26.09 21.51
N ASN A 503 14.32 -25.18 21.92
CA ASN A 503 14.61 -24.03 22.78
C ASN A 503 15.74 -23.09 22.29
N GLY A 504 16.06 -23.02 20.99
CA GLY A 504 17.12 -22.16 20.43
C GLY A 504 16.61 -21.31 19.26
N ASN A 505 16.37 -20.02 19.49
CA ASN A 505 15.72 -19.10 18.53
C ASN A 505 16.40 -17.75 18.38
N LEU A 506 17.72 -17.76 18.28
CA LEU A 506 18.47 -16.58 17.85
C LEU A 506 18.25 -16.31 16.36
N HIS A 507 17.13 -15.68 16.01
CA HIS A 507 16.88 -15.21 14.64
C HIS A 507 16.65 -13.69 14.61
N PRO A 508 17.37 -12.94 13.75
CA PRO A 508 17.25 -11.47 13.66
C PRO A 508 15.85 -10.92 13.39
N ALA A 509 14.94 -11.76 12.89
CA ALA A 509 13.54 -11.37 12.69
C ALA A 509 12.77 -11.21 14.01
N LEU A 510 13.17 -11.89 15.09
CA LEU A 510 12.53 -11.81 16.41
C LEU A 510 13.13 -10.69 17.28
N ASP A 511 14.29 -10.19 16.88
CA ASP A 511 15.00 -9.11 17.57
C ASP A 511 14.22 -7.79 17.50
N GLY A 512 14.47 -6.93 18.49
CA GLY A 512 14.10 -5.53 18.43
C GLY A 512 14.78 -4.83 17.25
N GLN A 513 14.06 -3.92 16.61
CA GLN A 513 14.55 -3.21 15.44
C GLN A 513 15.34 -1.96 15.82
N GLY A 514 16.11 -1.45 14.87
CA GLY A 514 16.91 -0.23 15.00
C GLY A 514 18.37 -0.50 15.42
N PRO A 515 19.21 0.55 15.46
CA PRO A 515 20.66 0.41 15.65
C PRO A 515 21.07 -0.23 16.98
N GLY A 516 20.24 -0.05 18.01
CA GLY A 516 20.41 -0.64 19.32
C GLY A 516 19.31 -1.65 19.64
N GLY A 517 18.82 -2.38 18.64
CA GLY A 517 17.83 -3.44 18.81
C GLY A 517 18.28 -4.51 19.80
N GLY A 518 17.48 -4.78 20.82
CA GLY A 518 17.74 -5.87 21.77
C GLY A 518 17.37 -7.24 21.19
N ARG A 519 18.07 -8.29 21.63
CA ARG A 519 18.08 -9.60 20.94
C ARG A 519 17.99 -10.78 21.88
N GLY A 520 17.87 -11.97 21.30
CA GLY A 520 18.07 -13.24 22.02
C GLY A 520 16.80 -13.86 22.58
N TYR A 521 15.64 -13.58 21.99
CA TYR A 521 14.40 -14.30 22.28
C TYR A 521 14.60 -15.80 22.05
N GLU A 522 14.23 -16.61 23.04
CA GLU A 522 14.13 -18.06 22.93
C GLU A 522 12.98 -18.54 23.81
N THR A 523 12.51 -19.78 23.66
CA THR A 523 11.52 -20.30 24.60
C THR A 523 12.10 -20.30 26.01
N GLY A 524 11.48 -19.53 26.92
CA GLY A 524 11.98 -19.31 28.28
C GLY A 524 13.00 -18.18 28.42
N LYS A 525 13.36 -17.45 27.36
CA LYS A 525 14.20 -16.24 27.39
C LYS A 525 13.50 -15.08 26.70
N SER A 526 13.56 -13.88 27.28
CA SER A 526 13.08 -12.69 26.57
C SER A 526 14.20 -12.07 25.74
N ASN A 527 13.83 -11.27 24.73
CA ASN A 527 14.78 -10.33 24.15
C ASN A 527 15.37 -9.42 25.25
N GLY A 528 16.61 -8.99 25.05
CA GLY A 528 17.19 -7.87 25.78
C GLY A 528 16.52 -6.56 25.39
N GLY A 529 16.65 -5.53 26.23
CA GLY A 529 16.12 -4.21 25.96
C GLY A 529 16.88 -3.47 24.85
N GLY A 530 16.17 -2.58 24.16
CA GLY A 530 16.79 -1.65 23.22
C GLY A 530 17.70 -0.63 23.92
N SER A 531 18.76 -0.21 23.24
CA SER A 531 19.81 0.66 23.81
C SER A 531 19.96 1.96 23.03
N HIS A 532 19.40 3.07 23.51
CA HIS A 532 19.60 4.41 22.94
C HIS A 532 20.07 5.37 24.03
N ALA A 533 21.24 5.99 23.85
CA ALA A 533 21.95 6.81 24.84
C ALA A 533 22.28 6.11 26.19
N GLY A 534 21.80 4.89 26.40
CA GLY A 534 22.08 4.02 27.54
C GLY A 534 21.85 2.55 27.18
N VAL A 535 22.37 1.65 28.02
CA VAL A 535 22.27 0.20 27.81
C VAL A 535 20.90 -0.31 28.29
N GLY A 536 20.22 -1.07 27.43
CA GLY A 536 18.99 -1.77 27.77
C GLY A 536 19.21 -2.91 28.78
N SER A 537 18.12 -3.45 29.34
CA SER A 537 18.23 -4.61 30.24
C SER A 537 18.67 -5.88 29.48
N GLY A 538 19.28 -6.85 30.17
CA GLY A 538 19.51 -8.18 29.58
C GLY A 538 18.26 -9.05 29.47
N GLY A 539 17.05 -8.50 29.70
CA GLY A 539 15.82 -9.29 29.70
C GLY A 539 15.80 -10.42 30.74
N MET A 540 14.82 -11.32 30.61
CA MET A 540 14.68 -12.53 31.40
C MET A 540 15.54 -13.66 30.83
N ASN A 541 16.31 -14.32 31.70
CA ASN A 541 17.13 -15.50 31.36
C ASN A 541 18.21 -15.26 30.28
N LEU A 542 18.92 -14.12 30.36
CA LEU A 542 20.12 -13.79 29.55
C LEU A 542 19.84 -13.37 28.08
N GLY A 543 18.80 -12.56 27.83
CA GLY A 543 18.70 -11.78 26.60
C GLY A 543 19.89 -10.82 26.43
N VAL A 544 20.14 -10.41 25.18
CA VAL A 544 21.29 -9.56 24.83
C VAL A 544 20.80 -8.13 24.62
N PRO A 545 21.20 -7.15 25.44
CA PRO A 545 20.83 -5.77 25.22
C PRO A 545 21.46 -5.27 23.91
N GLY A 546 20.78 -4.32 23.27
CA GLY A 546 21.28 -3.73 22.04
C GLY A 546 22.60 -2.98 22.23
N VAL A 547 23.31 -2.73 21.14
CA VAL A 547 24.48 -1.83 21.16
C VAL A 547 23.99 -0.41 21.43
N THR A 548 24.66 0.31 22.35
CA THR A 548 24.30 1.71 22.61
C THR A 548 24.71 2.58 21.43
N TYR A 549 23.77 3.39 20.95
CA TYR A 549 23.99 4.39 19.91
C TYR A 549 23.36 5.73 20.30
N GLY A 550 23.64 6.74 19.48
CA GLY A 550 23.26 8.13 19.74
C GLY A 550 24.34 8.86 20.54
N ASP A 551 24.30 10.19 20.46
CA ASP A 551 25.28 11.05 21.12
C ASP A 551 24.59 12.20 21.87
N ALA A 552 25.28 12.77 22.85
CA ALA A 552 24.73 13.80 23.71
C ALA A 552 24.39 15.12 22.98
N LYS A 553 24.94 15.36 21.78
CA LYS A 553 24.62 16.53 20.94
C LYS A 553 23.46 16.26 19.99
N ILE A 554 22.98 15.01 19.90
CA ILE A 554 21.92 14.58 18.97
C ILE A 554 22.30 15.00 17.54
N THR A 555 23.46 14.54 17.06
CA THR A 555 23.91 14.80 15.69
C THR A 555 22.96 14.22 14.64
N HIS A 556 22.28 13.13 14.99
CA HIS A 556 21.22 12.51 14.22
C HIS A 556 19.94 12.49 15.04
N LEU A 557 18.85 13.06 14.50
CA LEU A 557 17.53 12.98 15.13
C LEU A 557 16.87 11.63 14.83
N ILE A 558 17.42 10.58 15.44
CA ILE A 558 16.94 9.20 15.36
C ILE A 558 16.29 8.82 16.70
N GLY A 559 15.15 8.12 16.67
CA GLY A 559 14.46 7.68 17.89
C GLY A 559 15.07 6.40 18.47
N GLY A 560 14.53 5.99 19.62
CA GLY A 560 14.99 4.80 20.36
C GLY A 560 14.72 3.48 19.64
N SER A 561 15.54 2.47 19.94
CA SER A 561 15.44 1.13 19.36
C SER A 561 14.51 0.22 20.16
N GLY A 562 13.99 -0.82 19.50
CA GLY A 562 13.16 -1.84 20.12
C GLY A 562 13.95 -2.80 21.00
N GLY A 563 13.28 -3.37 22.02
CA GLY A 563 13.78 -4.47 22.85
C GLY A 563 12.82 -5.64 22.92
#